data_AF-A0A7R8ULW7-F1
#
_entry.id   AF-A0A7R8ULW7-F1
#
_cell.length_a   1.000
_cell.length_b   1.000
_cell.length_c   1.000
_cell.angle_alpha   90.00
_cell.angle_beta   90.00
_cell.angle_gamma   90.00
#
_symmetry.space_group_name_H-M   'P 1'
#
loop_
_entity.id
_entity.type
_entity.pdbx_description
1 polymer ?
#
loop_
_entity_poly.entity_id
_entity_poly.type
_entity_poly.pdbx_seq_one_letter_code
_entity_poly.pdbx_strand_id
1 'polypeptide(L)'
;MMFAVTWIYTFSALLAALHPEVLAIHTLRQRTEQRYTENRMSFRIPIKPKCTKFDEDFCQEVENYPVKLLETVLPAEKEYQALFGDDGLQYENFTRRMDDDDAKETLCECRERIIFPQAGVTKENDWSIIINHSDYKQGILIEECVNPNGPCSGDPSFPLGLQHECEQKYIYRQLVSVDSKGDVMKEFFRLPACCMCSLFHKDY
;
A
#
# COMPACT_ATOMS: atom_id res chain seq x y z
N MET A 1 -15.54 -32.64 -32.96
CA MET A 1 -14.29 -31.98 -32.52
C MET A 1 -13.78 -32.61 -31.22
N MET A 2 -13.39 -33.89 -31.23
CA MET A 2 -12.89 -34.63 -30.04
C MET A 2 -11.57 -35.39 -30.31
N PHE A 3 -10.88 -35.07 -31.41
CA PHE A 3 -9.70 -35.84 -31.85
C PHE A 3 -8.37 -35.07 -31.78
N ALA A 4 -8.38 -33.78 -31.42
CA ALA A 4 -7.16 -32.96 -31.37
C ALA A 4 -6.48 -32.93 -29.98
N VAL A 5 -7.21 -33.23 -28.91
CA VAL A 5 -6.70 -33.13 -27.54
C VAL A 5 -5.89 -34.37 -27.14
N THR A 6 -6.21 -35.55 -27.69
CA THR A 6 -5.51 -36.80 -27.35
C THR A 6 -4.07 -36.87 -27.86
N TRP A 7 -3.72 -36.18 -28.94
CA TRP A 7 -2.36 -36.17 -29.49
C TRP A 7 -1.37 -35.32 -28.67
N ILE A 8 -1.84 -34.30 -27.96
CA ILE A 8 -0.98 -33.45 -27.12
C ILE A 8 -0.59 -34.19 -25.83
N TYR A 9 -1.53 -34.93 -25.24
CA TYR A 9 -1.26 -35.75 -24.04
C TYR A 9 -0.36 -36.96 -24.33
N THR A 10 -0.48 -37.59 -25.51
CA THR A 10 0.38 -38.73 -25.89
C THR A 10 1.79 -38.28 -26.25
N PHE A 11 1.99 -37.12 -26.89
CA PHE A 11 3.32 -36.57 -27.15
C PHE A 11 4.07 -36.17 -25.87
N SER A 12 3.35 -35.60 -24.88
CA SER A 12 3.91 -35.27 -23.57
C SER A 12 4.37 -36.51 -22.80
N ALA A 13 3.58 -37.60 -22.85
CA ALA A 13 3.93 -38.86 -22.20
C ALA A 13 5.14 -39.57 -22.87
N LEU A 14 5.27 -39.47 -24.19
CA LEU A 14 6.40 -40.05 -24.94
C LEU A 14 7.71 -39.27 -24.73
N LEU A 15 7.66 -37.94 -24.61
CA LEU A 15 8.84 -37.13 -24.25
C LEU A 15 9.32 -37.41 -22.81
N ALA A 16 8.40 -37.62 -21.87
CA ALA A 16 8.72 -37.93 -20.47
C ALA A 16 9.44 -39.27 -20.28
N ALA A 17 9.25 -40.23 -21.19
CA ALA A 17 9.90 -41.55 -21.15
C ALA A 17 11.35 -41.55 -21.66
N LEU A 18 11.78 -40.50 -22.38
CA LEU A 18 13.12 -40.42 -22.98
C LEU A 18 14.12 -39.58 -22.16
N HIS A 19 13.63 -38.71 -21.25
CA HIS A 19 14.47 -37.88 -20.39
C HIS A 19 13.95 -37.85 -18.94
N PRO A 20 14.47 -38.71 -18.03
CA PRO A 20 14.04 -38.76 -16.63
C PRO A 20 14.25 -37.44 -15.87
N GLU A 21 15.19 -36.59 -16.32
CA GLU A 21 15.40 -35.25 -15.78
C GLU A 21 14.22 -34.30 -16.03
N VAL A 22 13.52 -34.41 -17.16
CA VAL A 22 12.35 -33.58 -17.49
C VAL A 22 11.17 -33.93 -16.58
N LEU A 23 10.98 -35.21 -16.27
CA LEU A 23 9.95 -35.67 -15.33
C LEU A 23 10.25 -35.20 -13.89
N ALA A 24 11.52 -35.18 -13.48
CA ALA A 24 11.95 -34.63 -12.19
C ALA A 24 11.65 -33.12 -12.08
N ILE A 25 11.96 -32.34 -13.12
CA ILE A 25 11.66 -30.89 -13.15
C ILE A 25 10.15 -30.63 -13.10
N HIS A 26 9.36 -31.40 -13.86
CA HIS A 26 7.90 -31.24 -13.90
C HIS A 26 7.24 -31.59 -12.56
N THR A 27 7.69 -32.68 -11.91
CA THR A 27 7.19 -33.07 -10.58
C THR A 27 7.62 -32.10 -9.48
N LEU A 28 8.82 -31.52 -9.56
CA LEU A 28 9.24 -30.43 -8.67
C LEU A 28 8.36 -29.20 -8.85
N ARG A 29 8.08 -28.79 -10.09
CA ARG A 29 7.17 -27.68 -10.40
C ARG A 29 5.76 -27.93 -9.86
N GLN A 30 5.21 -29.13 -10.07
CA GLN A 30 3.89 -29.50 -9.55
C GLN A 30 3.84 -29.49 -8.03
N ARG A 31 4.88 -29.99 -7.35
CA ARG A 31 4.99 -29.92 -5.88
C ARG A 31 5.10 -28.49 -5.37
N THR A 32 5.83 -27.61 -6.07
CA THR A 32 5.89 -26.19 -5.70
C THR A 32 4.55 -25.48 -5.90
N GLU A 33 3.83 -25.78 -6.99
CA GLU A 33 2.49 -25.22 -7.25
C GLU A 33 1.44 -25.73 -6.24
N GLN A 34 1.50 -27.01 -5.86
CA GLN A 34 0.65 -27.59 -4.80
C GLN A 34 0.95 -26.99 -3.42
N ARG A 35 2.22 -26.86 -3.05
CA ARG A 35 2.62 -26.25 -1.77
C ARG A 35 2.23 -24.76 -1.70
N TYR A 36 2.31 -24.05 -2.82
CA TYR A 36 1.85 -22.67 -2.95
C TYR A 36 0.35 -22.54 -2.73
N THR A 37 -0.45 -23.41 -3.36
CA THR A 37 -1.92 -23.41 -3.23
C THR A 37 -2.40 -23.82 -1.83
N GLU A 38 -1.75 -24.79 -1.18
CA GLU A 38 -2.04 -25.18 0.20
C GLU A 38 -1.75 -24.04 1.19
N ASN A 39 -0.60 -23.37 1.06
CA ASN A 39 -0.28 -22.20 1.89
C ASN A 39 -1.31 -21.08 1.72
N ARG A 40 -1.74 -20.81 0.48
CA ARG A 40 -2.74 -19.80 0.14
C ARG A 40 -4.11 -20.09 0.77
N MET A 41 -4.56 -21.34 0.81
CA MET A 41 -5.83 -21.72 1.45
C MET A 41 -5.82 -21.60 2.98
N SER A 42 -4.64 -21.68 3.62
CA SER A 42 -4.51 -21.56 5.08
C SER A 42 -4.45 -20.10 5.56
N PHE A 43 -4.23 -19.16 4.65
CA PHE A 43 -4.04 -17.76 4.99
C PHE A 43 -5.37 -17.04 5.10
N ARG A 44 -5.67 -16.49 6.29
CA ARG A 44 -6.79 -15.58 6.52
C ARG A 44 -6.27 -14.34 7.20
N ILE A 45 -6.22 -13.24 6.47
CA ILE A 45 -5.95 -11.93 7.07
C ILE A 45 -7.15 -11.54 7.93
N PRO A 46 -6.96 -11.10 9.17
CA PRO A 46 -8.05 -10.55 9.97
C PRO A 46 -8.66 -9.31 9.29
N ILE A 47 -10.00 -9.20 9.32
CA ILE A 47 -10.80 -8.10 8.73
C ILE A 47 -10.34 -6.71 9.20
N LYS A 48 -9.71 -6.63 10.37
CA LYS A 48 -8.92 -5.49 10.83
C LYS A 48 -7.65 -6.01 11.51
N PRO A 49 -6.45 -5.66 11.02
CA PRO A 49 -5.21 -6.06 11.68
C PRO A 49 -5.11 -5.41 13.06
N LYS A 50 -4.45 -6.12 13.98
CA LYS A 50 -4.08 -5.53 15.27
C LYS A 50 -2.83 -4.68 15.06
N CYS A 51 -2.89 -3.41 15.42
CA CYS A 51 -1.82 -2.46 15.13
C CYS A 51 -1.06 -2.08 16.39
N THR A 52 0.26 -2.11 16.33
CA THR A 52 1.13 -1.72 17.46
C THR A 52 1.52 -0.25 17.40
N LYS A 53 1.49 0.34 16.19
CA LYS A 53 1.62 1.78 15.94
C LYS A 53 0.50 2.22 14.99
N PHE A 54 -0.45 2.96 15.54
CA PHE A 54 -1.76 3.20 14.92
C PHE A 54 -1.93 4.65 14.47
N ASP A 55 -2.44 4.80 13.25
CA ASP A 55 -3.12 5.99 12.73
C ASP A 55 -4.53 5.53 12.27
N GLU A 56 -5.55 6.41 12.24
CA GLU A 56 -6.96 5.98 12.10
C GLU A 56 -7.25 5.13 10.85
N ASP A 57 -6.61 5.46 9.72
CA ASP A 57 -6.83 4.86 8.41
C ASP A 57 -5.70 3.89 7.97
N PHE A 58 -4.60 3.79 8.73
CA PHE A 58 -3.47 2.91 8.39
C PHE A 58 -2.65 2.47 9.60
N CYS A 59 -1.91 1.38 9.44
CA CYS A 59 -1.03 0.84 10.48
C CYS A 59 0.40 0.77 9.99
N GLN A 60 1.30 1.43 10.71
CA GLN A 60 2.74 1.36 10.41
C GLN A 60 3.29 -0.01 10.79
N GLU A 61 2.76 -0.61 11.86
CA GLU A 61 3.16 -1.93 12.33
C GLU A 61 1.94 -2.77 12.68
N VAL A 62 1.92 -4.00 12.17
CA VAL A 62 0.86 -4.98 12.37
C VAL A 62 1.36 -6.16 13.20
N GLU A 63 0.61 -6.51 14.23
CA GLU A 63 0.87 -7.69 15.04
C GLU A 63 0.75 -8.97 14.18
N ASN A 64 1.73 -9.87 14.27
CA ASN A 64 1.80 -11.08 13.46
C ASN A 64 1.83 -10.81 11.94
N TYR A 65 2.51 -9.75 11.51
CA TYR A 65 2.73 -9.42 10.11
C TYR A 65 3.19 -10.67 9.30
N PRO A 66 2.56 -10.99 8.15
CA PRO A 66 2.64 -12.30 7.51
C PRO A 66 3.92 -12.49 6.67
N VAL A 67 5.09 -12.30 7.28
CA VAL A 67 6.41 -12.31 6.63
C VAL A 67 6.63 -13.53 5.72
N LYS A 68 6.30 -14.74 6.21
CA LYS A 68 6.49 -15.98 5.44
C LYS A 68 5.66 -16.02 4.16
N LEU A 69 4.47 -15.44 4.16
CA LEU A 69 3.66 -15.34 2.95
C LEU A 69 4.29 -14.35 1.98
N LEU A 70 4.66 -13.16 2.49
CA LEU A 70 5.24 -12.10 1.66
C LEU A 70 6.50 -12.60 0.93
N GLU A 71 7.40 -13.30 1.63
CA GLU A 71 8.60 -13.89 1.03
C GLU A 71 8.31 -14.90 -0.09
N THR A 72 7.13 -15.52 -0.10
CA THR A 72 6.73 -16.45 -1.17
C THR A 72 6.12 -15.76 -2.40
N VAL A 73 5.44 -14.63 -2.21
CA VAL A 73 4.75 -13.92 -3.32
C VAL A 73 5.64 -12.88 -4.00
N LEU A 74 6.55 -12.25 -3.25
CA LEU A 74 7.42 -11.16 -3.71
C LEU A 74 8.37 -11.52 -4.88
N PRO A 75 9.00 -12.71 -4.92
CA PRO A 75 9.91 -13.07 -6.02
C PRO A 75 9.21 -13.29 -7.37
N ALA A 76 7.88 -13.50 -7.37
CA ALA A 76 7.13 -13.89 -8.55
C ALA A 76 6.59 -12.71 -9.37
N GLU A 77 6.53 -11.50 -8.79
CA GLU A 77 5.69 -10.44 -9.33
C GLU A 77 6.51 -9.22 -9.80
N LYS A 78 7.22 -9.39 -10.90
CA LYS A 78 7.99 -8.31 -11.55
C LYS A 78 7.12 -7.13 -12.00
N GLU A 79 5.82 -7.33 -12.19
CA GLU A 79 4.89 -6.27 -12.60
C GLU A 79 4.81 -5.12 -11.58
N TYR A 80 5.00 -5.41 -10.29
CA TYR A 80 4.87 -4.40 -9.24
C TYR A 80 6.17 -3.66 -8.94
N GLN A 81 7.29 -3.97 -9.60
CA GLN A 81 8.60 -3.35 -9.31
C GLN A 81 8.56 -1.82 -9.32
N ALA A 82 7.77 -1.21 -10.21
CA ALA A 82 7.68 0.24 -10.33
C ALA A 82 6.99 0.94 -9.14
N LEU A 83 6.28 0.19 -8.28
CA LEU A 83 5.59 0.73 -7.11
C LEU A 83 6.44 0.64 -5.83
N PHE A 84 7.55 -0.09 -5.86
CA PHE A 84 8.51 -0.12 -4.75
C PHE A 84 9.53 1.01 -4.89
N GLY A 85 9.83 1.68 -3.79
CA GLY A 85 10.60 2.92 -3.75
C GLY A 85 10.13 3.83 -2.63
N ASP A 86 10.75 5.00 -2.51
CA ASP A 86 10.41 6.03 -1.53
C ASP A 86 10.07 7.34 -2.25
N ASP A 87 8.94 7.95 -1.89
CA ASP A 87 8.53 9.28 -2.33
C ASP A 87 9.61 10.35 -2.03
N GLY A 88 10.40 10.18 -0.96
CA GLY A 88 11.44 11.13 -0.52
C GLY A 88 12.54 11.40 -1.54
N LEU A 89 12.90 10.41 -2.37
CA LEU A 89 13.91 10.59 -3.44
C LEU A 89 13.40 11.49 -4.58
N GLN A 90 12.08 11.61 -4.72
CA GLN A 90 11.47 12.51 -5.70
C GLN A 90 11.34 13.92 -5.11
N TYR A 91 11.02 14.06 -3.82
CA TYR A 91 10.76 15.36 -3.19
C TYR A 91 11.99 16.29 -3.16
N GLU A 92 13.19 15.78 -2.84
CA GLU A 92 14.46 16.53 -2.85
C GLU A 92 14.78 17.20 -4.20
N ASN A 93 14.24 16.66 -5.30
CA ASN A 93 14.45 17.20 -6.65
C ASN A 93 13.41 18.28 -7.05
N PHE A 94 12.29 18.39 -6.33
CA PHE A 94 11.21 19.35 -6.60
C PHE A 94 11.21 20.56 -5.65
N THR A 95 11.56 20.41 -4.36
CA THR A 95 11.60 21.52 -3.39
C THR A 95 12.66 22.57 -3.71
N ARG A 96 13.80 22.18 -4.31
CA ARG A 96 14.87 23.12 -4.70
C ARG A 96 14.50 24.13 -5.81
N ARG A 97 13.29 24.11 -6.36
CA ARG A 97 12.84 25.07 -7.38
C ARG A 97 11.71 25.99 -6.94
N MET A 98 11.15 25.83 -5.73
CA MET A 98 9.99 26.61 -5.25
C MET A 98 10.17 27.25 -3.86
N ASP A 99 11.28 26.95 -3.15
CA ASP A 99 11.60 27.53 -1.83
C ASP A 99 12.51 28.77 -1.93
N ASP A 100 12.17 29.70 -2.82
CA ASP A 100 12.61 31.10 -2.72
C ASP A 100 11.42 31.89 -2.13
N ASP A 101 11.16 31.76 -0.83
CA ASP A 101 10.30 32.71 -0.12
C ASP A 101 10.44 32.57 1.41
N ASP A 102 11.43 33.23 2.00
CA ASP A 102 11.60 33.39 3.45
C ASP A 102 10.44 34.16 4.14
N ALA A 103 9.29 34.34 3.47
CA ALA A 103 8.17 35.16 3.90
C ALA A 103 6.77 34.50 3.74
N LYS A 104 6.68 33.18 3.49
CA LYS A 104 5.39 32.47 3.44
C LYS A 104 4.95 32.02 4.83
N GLU A 105 3.87 32.61 5.33
CA GLU A 105 3.17 32.13 6.53
C GLU A 105 2.05 31.15 6.15
N THR A 106 2.01 29.98 6.78
CA THR A 106 0.94 28.98 6.60
C THR A 106 -0.13 29.13 7.67
N LEU A 107 -1.40 29.05 7.28
CA LEU A 107 -2.53 29.16 8.22
C LEU A 107 -2.70 27.94 9.13
N CYS A 108 -2.18 26.79 8.71
CA CYS A 108 -2.19 25.54 9.47
C CYS A 108 -0.80 24.93 9.42
N GLU A 109 -0.28 24.52 10.57
CA GLU A 109 1.01 23.85 10.66
C GLU A 109 0.87 22.36 10.33
N CYS A 110 1.75 21.90 9.45
CA CYS A 110 1.82 20.52 8.97
C CYS A 110 3.18 19.90 9.31
N ARG A 111 3.19 18.60 9.58
CA ARG A 111 4.41 17.80 9.71
C ARG A 111 4.48 16.77 8.60
N GLU A 112 5.54 16.87 7.80
CA GLU A 112 5.88 15.86 6.81
C GLU A 112 6.70 14.72 7.43
N ARG A 113 6.43 13.48 7.02
CA ARG A 113 7.28 12.32 7.32
C ARG A 113 7.07 11.20 6.32
N ILE A 114 8.11 10.38 6.11
CA ILE A 114 8.00 9.15 5.33
C ILE A 114 7.54 8.02 6.23
N ILE A 115 6.55 7.25 5.78
CA ILE A 115 6.04 6.05 6.45
C ILE A 115 6.15 4.81 5.56
N PHE A 116 6.15 3.64 6.19
CA PHE A 116 6.14 2.33 5.52
C PHE A 116 4.96 1.51 6.06
N PRO A 117 3.71 1.83 5.66
CA PRO A 117 2.53 1.22 6.25
C PRO A 117 2.46 -0.28 5.96
N GLN A 118 2.15 -1.09 6.96
CA GLN A 118 1.96 -2.54 6.86
C GLN A 118 0.51 -2.94 6.63
N ALA A 119 -0.44 -2.04 6.88
CA ALA A 119 -1.84 -2.21 6.52
C ALA A 119 -2.53 -0.85 6.35
N GLY A 120 -3.66 -0.84 5.66
CA GLY A 120 -4.49 0.34 5.54
C GLY A 120 -5.90 0.04 5.09
N VAL A 121 -6.76 1.04 5.20
CA VAL A 121 -8.11 1.05 4.67
C VAL A 121 -8.06 1.34 3.17
N THR A 122 -8.62 0.44 2.39
CA THR A 122 -8.74 0.57 0.94
C THR A 122 -9.89 1.52 0.57
N LYS A 123 -9.97 1.93 -0.70
CA LYS A 123 -11.08 2.73 -1.21
C LYS A 123 -12.45 2.05 -1.06
N GLU A 124 -12.45 0.72 -1.02
CA GLU A 124 -13.62 -0.14 -0.80
C GLU A 124 -14.01 -0.21 0.69
N ASN A 125 -13.27 0.48 1.57
CA ASN A 125 -13.47 0.51 3.02
C ASN A 125 -13.21 -0.84 3.71
N ASP A 126 -12.32 -1.64 3.12
CA ASP A 126 -11.81 -2.91 3.66
C ASP A 126 -10.36 -2.76 4.14
N TRP A 127 -9.90 -3.61 5.06
CA TRP A 127 -8.49 -3.66 5.42
C TRP A 127 -7.73 -4.62 4.54
N SER A 128 -6.54 -4.19 4.13
CA SER A 128 -5.60 -5.01 3.37
C SER A 128 -4.19 -4.88 3.94
N ILE A 129 -3.38 -5.93 3.79
CA ILE A 129 -1.98 -5.92 4.24
C ILE A 129 -1.15 -5.32 3.12
N ILE A 130 -0.49 -4.21 3.42
CA ILE A 130 0.41 -3.53 2.48
C ILE A 130 1.76 -4.22 2.55
N ILE A 131 2.37 -4.45 1.39
CA ILE A 131 3.67 -5.09 1.28
C ILE A 131 4.76 -4.06 1.58
N ASN A 132 5.42 -4.23 2.73
CA ASN A 132 6.53 -3.40 3.21
C ASN A 132 7.52 -4.28 3.98
N HIS A 133 8.24 -5.16 3.26
CA HIS A 133 9.15 -6.17 3.82
C HIS A 133 10.44 -6.30 3.02
N SER A 134 11.57 -6.41 3.72
CA SER A 134 12.90 -6.60 3.11
C SER A 134 13.20 -5.54 2.03
N ASP A 135 13.58 -5.94 0.82
CA ASP A 135 13.86 -5.07 -0.33
C ASP A 135 12.60 -4.49 -1.00
N TYR A 136 11.42 -4.96 -0.61
CA TYR A 136 10.14 -4.53 -1.17
C TYR A 136 9.48 -3.52 -0.24
N LYS A 137 9.94 -2.28 -0.33
CA LYS A 137 9.46 -1.15 0.46
C LYS A 137 8.74 -0.12 -0.40
N GLN A 138 7.68 0.43 0.15
CA GLN A 138 6.85 1.50 -0.39
C GLN A 138 6.86 2.62 0.67
N GLY A 139 7.86 3.49 0.58
CA GLY A 139 8.02 4.66 1.43
C GLY A 139 7.13 5.77 0.92
N ILE A 140 6.16 6.18 1.73
CA ILE A 140 5.16 7.17 1.35
C ILE A 140 5.37 8.43 2.18
N LEU A 141 5.55 9.56 1.49
CA LEU A 141 5.57 10.86 2.13
C LEU A 141 4.14 11.22 2.50
N ILE A 142 3.89 11.38 3.80
CA ILE A 142 2.62 11.87 4.33
C ILE A 142 2.83 13.22 4.99
N GLU A 143 1.75 14.00 5.03
CA GLU A 143 1.71 15.30 5.69
C GLU A 143 0.51 15.32 6.64
N GLU A 144 0.80 15.50 7.92
CA GLU A 144 -0.17 15.44 9.02
C GLU A 144 -0.31 16.79 9.70
N CYS A 145 -1.52 17.17 10.09
CA CYS A 145 -1.75 18.39 10.84
C CYS A 145 -1.13 18.27 12.23
N VAL A 146 -0.41 19.31 12.64
CA VAL A 146 0.08 19.40 14.01
C VAL A 146 -1.09 19.60 14.98
N ASN A 147 -2.13 20.35 14.55
CA ASN A 147 -3.32 20.63 15.35
C ASN A 147 -4.62 20.45 14.53
N PRO A 148 -5.02 19.21 14.21
CA PRO A 148 -6.27 18.95 13.47
C PRO A 148 -7.49 19.39 14.29
N ASN A 149 -8.47 19.97 13.60
CA ASN A 149 -9.67 20.62 14.16
C ASN A 149 -9.37 21.81 15.11
N GLY A 150 -8.11 22.23 15.18
CA GLY A 150 -7.70 23.43 15.89
C GLY A 150 -7.99 24.70 15.08
N PRO A 151 -7.97 25.89 15.71
CA PRO A 151 -8.10 27.14 14.97
C PRO A 151 -6.93 27.32 14.01
N CYS A 152 -7.21 27.85 12.82
CA CYS A 152 -6.17 28.38 11.95
C CYS A 152 -5.39 29.48 12.67
N SER A 153 -4.10 29.63 12.38
CA SER A 153 -3.29 30.74 12.89
C SER A 153 -3.96 32.04 12.47
N GLY A 154 -4.35 32.84 13.48
CA GLY A 154 -5.28 33.95 13.31
C GLY A 154 -4.67 35.08 12.49
N ASP A 155 -5.10 35.21 11.23
CA ASP A 155 -4.97 36.46 10.50
C ASP A 155 -6.07 37.43 11.01
N PRO A 156 -5.73 38.65 11.46
CA PRO A 156 -6.73 39.68 11.79
C PRO A 156 -7.69 40.04 10.64
N SER A 157 -7.42 39.58 9.42
CA SER A 157 -8.27 39.73 8.24
C SER A 157 -9.46 38.76 8.16
N PHE A 158 -9.55 37.75 9.04
CA PHE A 158 -10.68 36.82 8.99
C PHE A 158 -12.02 37.56 9.16
N PRO A 159 -12.99 37.37 8.24
CA PRO A 159 -14.28 38.06 8.31
C PRO A 159 -14.99 37.80 9.64
N LEU A 160 -15.48 38.87 10.26
CA LEU A 160 -16.24 38.78 11.50
C LEU A 160 -17.43 37.84 11.35
N GLY A 161 -17.60 36.92 12.29
CA GLY A 161 -18.70 35.97 12.32
C GLY A 161 -18.44 34.64 11.59
N LEU A 162 -17.29 34.46 10.95
CA LEU A 162 -16.84 33.14 10.46
C LEU A 162 -16.03 32.41 11.53
N GLN A 163 -16.20 31.09 11.57
CA GLN A 163 -15.32 30.19 12.28
C GLN A 163 -14.30 29.60 11.30
N HIS A 164 -13.16 29.19 11.83
CA HIS A 164 -12.06 28.66 11.05
C HIS A 164 -11.40 27.49 11.77
N GLU A 165 -11.09 26.41 11.04
CA GLU A 165 -10.42 25.24 11.59
C GLU A 165 -9.42 24.62 10.61
N CYS A 166 -8.35 24.06 11.14
CA CYS A 166 -7.39 23.27 10.38
C CYS A 166 -7.91 21.86 10.17
N GLU A 167 -8.26 21.54 8.93
CA GLU A 167 -8.81 20.25 8.55
C GLU A 167 -7.73 19.38 7.87
N GLN A 168 -7.56 18.14 8.36
CA GLN A 168 -6.70 17.15 7.71
C GLN A 168 -7.34 16.68 6.41
N LYS A 169 -6.62 16.84 5.30
CA LYS A 169 -6.98 16.28 4.00
C LYS A 169 -6.25 14.98 3.74
N TYR A 170 -6.91 14.11 2.99
CA TYR A 170 -6.44 12.77 2.69
C TYR A 170 -6.41 12.56 1.17
N ILE A 171 -5.51 11.70 0.72
CA ILE A 171 -5.40 11.27 -0.67
C ILE A 171 -5.43 9.74 -0.75
N TYR A 172 -5.85 9.21 -1.89
CA TYR A 172 -5.72 7.80 -2.19
C TYR A 172 -4.40 7.54 -2.94
N ARG A 173 -3.50 6.77 -2.33
CA ARG A 173 -2.25 6.31 -2.96
C ARG A 173 -2.38 4.86 -3.40
N GLN A 174 -1.92 4.55 -4.61
CA GLN A 174 -1.88 3.18 -5.10
C GLN A 174 -0.66 2.47 -4.51
N LEU A 175 -0.88 1.37 -3.78
CA LEU A 175 0.16 0.55 -3.18
C LEU A 175 -0.04 -0.92 -3.54
N VAL A 176 1.02 -1.70 -3.40
CA VAL A 176 1.02 -3.15 -3.52
C VAL A 176 0.61 -3.76 -2.19
N SER A 177 -0.39 -4.61 -2.20
CA SER A 177 -0.96 -5.27 -1.03
C SER A 177 -1.20 -6.76 -1.30
N VAL A 178 -1.52 -7.50 -0.23
CA VAL A 178 -2.06 -8.86 -0.31
C VAL A 178 -3.46 -8.88 0.28
N ASP A 179 -4.42 -9.45 -0.46
CA ASP A 179 -5.78 -9.57 0.02
C ASP A 179 -5.97 -10.70 1.03
N SER A 180 -7.20 -10.84 1.53
CA SER A 180 -7.61 -11.91 2.43
C SER A 180 -7.32 -13.33 1.93
N LYS A 181 -7.09 -13.53 0.62
CA LYS A 181 -6.76 -14.82 -0.02
C LYS A 181 -5.27 -14.97 -0.29
N GLY A 182 -4.45 -13.97 0.06
CA GLY A 182 -3.01 -13.95 -0.18
C GLY A 182 -2.62 -13.62 -1.63
N ASP A 183 -3.53 -13.08 -2.43
CA ASP A 183 -3.21 -12.61 -3.78
C ASP A 183 -2.59 -11.23 -3.74
N VAL A 184 -1.52 -11.04 -4.50
CA VAL A 184 -0.87 -9.73 -4.66
C VAL A 184 -1.71 -8.86 -5.60
N MET A 185 -1.98 -7.63 -5.21
CA MET A 185 -2.76 -6.68 -5.99
C MET A 185 -2.31 -5.24 -5.79
N LYS A 186 -2.78 -4.36 -6.68
CA LYS A 186 -2.65 -2.90 -6.52
C LYS A 186 -3.97 -2.38 -5.94
N GLU A 187 -3.92 -1.77 -4.78
CA GLU A 187 -5.08 -1.17 -4.12
C GLU A 187 -4.80 0.30 -3.79
N PHE A 188 -5.88 1.07 -3.62
CA PHE A 188 -5.79 2.47 -3.25
C PHE A 188 -6.06 2.65 -1.77
N PHE A 189 -5.11 3.22 -1.05
CA PHE A 189 -5.16 3.43 0.40
C PHE A 189 -5.31 4.90 0.74
N ARG A 190 -6.20 5.20 1.69
CA ARG A 190 -6.41 6.56 2.18
C ARG A 190 -5.28 6.94 3.13
N LEU A 191 -4.52 7.99 2.81
CA LEU A 191 -3.38 8.46 3.59
C LEU A 191 -3.43 9.99 3.81
N PRO A 192 -2.90 10.52 4.93
CA PRO A 192 -2.78 11.96 5.19
C PRO A 192 -1.93 12.65 4.12
N ALA A 193 -2.38 13.81 3.64
CA ALA A 193 -1.76 14.47 2.48
C ALA A 193 -1.47 15.97 2.64
N CYS A 194 -2.30 16.72 3.37
CA CYS A 194 -2.04 18.14 3.71
C CYS A 194 -3.05 18.64 4.75
N CYS A 195 -2.82 19.86 5.27
CA CYS A 195 -3.80 20.57 6.10
C CYS A 195 -4.34 21.81 5.41
N MET A 196 -5.64 22.02 5.55
CA MET A 196 -6.33 23.15 4.96
C MET A 196 -7.08 23.93 6.03
N CYS A 197 -6.92 25.26 6.03
CA CYS A 197 -7.79 26.11 6.82
C CYS A 197 -9.17 26.19 6.16
N SER A 198 -10.19 25.62 6.79
CA SER A 198 -11.57 25.65 6.35
C SER A 198 -12.32 26.77 7.07
N LEU A 199 -13.06 27.59 6.32
CA LEU A 199 -13.92 28.66 6.84
C LEU A 199 -15.39 28.25 6.77
N PHE A 200 -16.14 28.47 7.84
CA PHE A 200 -17.56 28.12 7.90
C PHE A 200 -18.36 29.12 8.74
N HIS A 201 -19.65 29.23 8.41
CA HIS A 201 -20.61 29.99 9.19
C HIS A 201 -21.05 29.16 10.40
N LYS A 202 -21.26 29.83 11.53
CA LYS A 202 -21.74 29.20 12.77
C LYS A 202 -23.22 28.81 12.73
N ASP A 203 -23.93 29.16 11.65
CA ASP A 203 -25.39 29.12 11.58
C ASP A 203 -25.89 28.13 10.50
N TYR A 204 -26.00 26.85 10.88
CA TYR A 204 -27.13 25.96 10.65
C TYR A 204 -27.15 24.84 11.70
#